data_AF-A0A2I0VLN8-F1
#
_entry.id   AF-A0A2I0VLN8-F1
#
_cell.length_a   1.000
_cell.length_b   1.000
_cell.length_c   1.000
_cell.angle_alpha   90.00
_cell.angle_beta   90.00
_cell.angle_gamma   90.00
#
_symmetry.space_group_name_H-M   'P 1'
#
loop_
_entity.id
_entity.type
_entity.pdbx_description
1 polymer ?
#
loop_
_entity_poly.entity_id
_entity_poly.type
_entity_poly.pdbx_seq_one_letter_code
_entity_poly.pdbx_strand_id
1 'polypeptide(L)' 'MAKTIKLKPMDATPVSFAEFGQVISASSDRQKFGLQDAQLELHRGTPRSFCIFCFP' A
#
# COMPACT_ATOMS: atom_id res chain seq x y z
N MET A 1 -29.12 15.35 -5.77
CA MET A 1 -27.91 16.20 -5.81
C MET A 1 -26.80 15.51 -5.04
N ALA A 2 -25.62 15.33 -5.64
CA ALA A 2 -24.47 14.75 -4.95
C ALA A 2 -23.83 15.80 -4.02
N LYS A 3 -23.58 15.45 -2.76
CA LYS A 3 -22.94 16.31 -1.78
C LYS A 3 -21.42 16.21 -1.93
N THR A 4 -20.77 17.32 -2.29
CA THR A 4 -19.31 17.39 -2.34
C THR A 4 -18.74 17.51 -0.94
N ILE A 5 -17.84 16.59 -0.58
CA ILE A 5 -17.10 16.61 0.69
C ILE A 5 -15.65 16.99 0.37
N LYS A 6 -15.14 18.03 1.04
CA LYS A 6 -13.72 18.40 0.94
C LYS A 6 -12.93 17.60 1.97
N LEU A 7 -12.02 16.74 1.51
CA LEU A 7 -11.07 16.01 2.35
C LEU A 7 -9.71 16.71 2.30
N LYS A 8 -8.99 16.69 3.42
CA LYS A 8 -7.60 17.15 3.47
C LYS A 8 -6.68 15.94 3.27
N PRO A 9 -5.67 16.02 2.39
CA PRO A 9 -4.63 14.99 2.29
C PRO A 9 -3.89 14.86 3.63
N MET A 10 -3.38 13.67 3.91
CA MET A 10 -2.52 13.39 5.05
C MET A 10 -1.36 12.51 4.62
N ASP A 11 -0.26 12.57 5.36
CA ASP A 11 0.90 11.73 5.10
C ASP A 11 0.57 10.25 5.38
N ALA A 12 1.01 9.38 4.48
CA ALA A 12 0.89 7.93 4.64
C ALA A 12 2.05 7.40 5.51
N THR A 13 1.95 7.59 6.82
CA THR A 13 2.85 6.98 7.80
C THR A 13 2.30 5.63 8.25
N PRO A 14 3.13 4.70 8.76
CA PRO A 14 2.64 3.44 9.28
C PRO A 14 1.56 3.61 10.36
N VAL A 15 1.63 4.66 11.17
CA VAL A 15 0.65 4.94 12.23
C VAL A 15 -0.64 5.52 11.66
N SER A 16 -0.56 6.53 10.79
CA SER A 16 -1.75 7.16 10.19
C SER A 16 -2.49 6.25 9.20
N PHE A 17 -1.83 5.22 8.67
CA PHE A 17 -2.41 4.30 7.69
C PHE A 17 -2.81 2.93 8.27
N ALA A 18 -2.56 2.68 9.56
CA ALA A 18 -2.72 1.37 10.20
C ALA A 18 -4.14 0.77 10.05
N GLU A 19 -5.18 1.61 10.01
CA GLU A 19 -6.58 1.17 9.85
C GLU A 19 -6.89 0.67 8.42
N PHE A 20 -6.11 1.08 7.43
CA PHE A 20 -6.33 0.76 6.02
C PHE A 20 -5.43 -0.37 5.53
N GLY A 21 -4.29 -0.58 6.20
CA GLY A 21 -3.34 -1.63 5.88
C GLY A 21 -1.91 -1.21 6.16
N GLN A 22 -1.01 -1.57 5.25
CA GLN A 22 0.42 -1.40 5.40
C GLN A 22 0.96 -0.35 4.42
N VAL A 23 1.90 0.47 4.89
CA VAL A 23 2.68 1.37 4.04
C VAL A 23 3.94 0.63 3.58
N ILE A 24 4.14 0.55 2.26
CA ILE A 24 5.36 -0.01 1.66
C ILE A 24 6.24 1.16 1.23
N SER A 25 7.47 1.20 1.73
CA SER A 25 8.43 2.27 1.45
C SER A 25 9.71 1.73 0.81
N ALA A 26 10.47 2.62 0.19
CA ALA A 26 11.82 2.30 -0.26
C ALA A 26 12.66 1.80 0.93
N SER A 27 13.46 0.78 0.67
CA SER A 27 14.47 0.29 1.60
C SER A 27 15.83 0.24 0.92
N SER A 28 16.89 0.17 1.72
CA SER A 28 18.25 0.00 1.21
C SER A 28 18.37 -1.30 0.41
N ASP A 29 19.14 -1.23 -0.67
CA ASP A 29 19.47 -2.42 -1.45
C ASP A 29 20.10 -3.50 -0.54
N ARG A 30 19.74 -4.76 -0.78
CA ARG A 30 20.16 -5.94 0.01
C ARG A 30 19.66 -6.00 1.46
N GLN A 31 18.78 -5.10 1.89
CA GLN A 31 18.07 -5.32 3.16
C GLN A 31 17.22 -6.60 3.05
N LYS A 32 17.28 -7.44 4.08
CA LYS A 32 16.46 -8.66 4.13
C LYS A 32 15.00 -8.28 4.32
N PHE A 33 14.11 -9.03 3.67
CA PHE A 33 12.67 -8.90 3.87
C PHE A 33 12.31 -9.14 5.35
N GLY A 34 11.42 -8.29 5.87
CA GLY A 34 10.90 -8.34 7.22
C GLY A 34 9.42 -7.96 7.30
N LEU A 35 8.94 -7.70 8.50
CA LEU A 35 7.53 -7.37 8.76
C LEU A 35 7.06 -6.06 8.10
N GLN A 36 8.01 -5.19 7.74
CA GLN A 36 7.76 -3.92 7.07
C GLN A 36 7.54 -4.06 5.56
N ASP A 37 7.86 -5.21 4.97
CA ASP A 37 7.63 -5.50 3.55
C ASP A 37 6.22 -6.05 3.32
N ALA A 38 5.76 -5.96 2.07
CA ALA A 38 4.43 -6.41 1.70
C ALA A 38 4.29 -7.93 1.93
N GLN A 39 3.26 -8.31 2.69
CA GLN A 39 2.92 -9.70 2.95
C GLN A 39 1.94 -10.21 1.88
N LEU A 40 2.21 -11.40 1.35
CA LEU A 40 1.34 -12.06 0.36
C LEU A 40 0.74 -13.34 0.93
N GLU A 41 -0.58 -13.38 1.03
CA GLU A 41 -1.32 -14.55 1.54
C GLU A 41 -1.52 -15.61 0.44
N LEU A 42 -0.63 -16.60 0.38
CA LEU A 42 -0.63 -17.64 -0.66
C LEU A 42 -1.72 -18.70 -0.53
N HIS A 43 -2.42 -18.76 0.61
CA HIS A 43 -3.45 -19.78 0.84
C HIS A 43 -4.75 -19.53 0.05
N ARG A 44 -4.88 -18.38 -0.61
CA ARG A 44 -6.07 -17.99 -1.38
C ARG A 44 -5.98 -18.32 -2.88
N GLY A 45 -4.96 -19.08 -3.28
CA GLY A 45 -4.73 -19.52 -4.67
C GLY A 45 -3.40 -19.00 -5.24
N THR A 46 -3.24 -19.09 -6.56
CA THR A 46 -2.00 -18.66 -7.23
C THR A 46 -1.94 -17.14 -7.35
N PRO A 47 -0.94 -16.46 -6.75
CA PRO A 47 -0.82 -15.01 -6.85
C PRO A 47 -0.49 -14.58 -8.28
N ARG A 48 -1.02 -13.42 -8.68
CA ARG A 48 -0.77 -12.81 -9.99
C ARG A 48 -0.27 -11.38 -9.79
N SER A 49 0.83 -11.03 -10.44
CA SER A 49 1.35 -9.67 -10.49
C SER A 49 0.92 -8.98 -11.79
N PHE A 50 0.58 -7.69 -11.70
CA PHE A 50 0.19 -6.87 -12.84
C PHE A 50 0.90 -5.52 -12.77
N CYS A 51 1.36 -5.00 -13.91
CA CYS A 51 1.77 -3.61 -14.05
C CYS A 51 0.59 -2.82 -14.59
N ILE A 52 0.05 -1.89 -13.80
CA ILE A 52 -1.06 -1.03 -14.19
C ILE A 52 -0.50 0.35 -14.53
N PHE A 53 -0.72 0.79 -15.77
CA PHE A 53 -0.34 2.14 -16.20
C PHE A 53 -1.44 3.13 -15.82
N CYS A 54 -1.04 4.23 -15.20
CA CYS A 54 -1.92 5.37 -14.97
C CYS A 54 -1.45 6.51 -15.88
N PHE A 55 -2.33 6.97 -16.78
CA PHE A 55 -2.09 8.16 -17.61
C PHE A 55 -2.66 9.40 -16.92
N PRO A 56 -2.00 10.56 -17.07
CA PRO A 56 -2.44 11.82 -16.46
C PRO A 56 -3.79 12.31 -17.01
#